data_AF-N2B9I2-F1
#
_entry.id   AF-N2B9I2-F1
#
_cell.length_a   1.000
_cell.length_b   1.000
_cell.length_c   1.000
_cell.angle_alpha   90.00
_cell.angle_beta   90.00
_cell.angle_gamma   90.00
#
_symmetry.space_group_name_H-M   'P 1'
#
loop_
_entity.id
_entity.type
_entity.pdbx_description
1 polymer ?
#
loop_
_entity_poly.entity_id
_entity_poly.type
_entity_poly.pdbx_seq_one_letter_code
_entity_poly.pdbx_strand_id
1 'polypeptide(L)'
;MARRDKINYYLDLADVVSKRCTCLRRHFGAVIVKNDEVIATGYAGAPRGRKNCTDLGYCIRKKLNIPRGERYELCRSVHAEANAIISAEREKMIGATMYISGREADSGAYIKNSNSCSMCKRLIINAGIQNVLIRDTDETYREIDVNDWIREDESLDGNFGY
;
A
#
# COMPACT_ATOMS: atom_id res chain seq x y z
N MET A 1 -2.99 -15.94 -26.20
CA MET A 1 -3.22 -15.11 -25.01
C MET A 1 -2.90 -13.67 -25.40
N ALA A 2 -3.80 -12.71 -25.15
CA ALA A 2 -3.52 -11.31 -25.47
C ALA A 2 -2.43 -10.76 -24.52
N ARG A 3 -1.61 -9.82 -25.01
CA ARG A 3 -0.57 -9.17 -24.20
C ARG A 3 -1.24 -8.33 -23.11
N ARG A 4 -0.89 -8.56 -21.84
CA ARG A 4 -1.36 -7.78 -20.69
C ARG A 4 -0.95 -6.32 -20.85
N ASP A 5 -1.86 -5.38 -20.55
CA ASP A 5 -1.51 -3.97 -20.54
C ASP A 5 -0.52 -3.65 -19.40
N LYS A 6 0.21 -2.54 -19.55
CA LYS A 6 1.29 -2.21 -18.62
C LYS A 6 0.80 -1.92 -17.20
N ILE A 7 -0.34 -1.24 -17.06
CA ILE A 7 -0.84 -0.86 -15.74
C ILE A 7 -1.22 -2.11 -14.97
N ASN A 8 -2.02 -2.98 -15.59
CA ASN A 8 -2.37 -4.23 -14.94
C ASN A 8 -1.16 -5.14 -14.73
N TYR A 9 -0.16 -5.14 -15.61
CA TYR A 9 1.11 -5.85 -15.36
C TYR A 9 1.78 -5.41 -14.05
N TYR A 10 1.88 -4.10 -13.79
CA TYR A 10 2.45 -3.60 -12.54
C TYR A 10 1.56 -3.86 -11.31
N LEU A 11 0.24 -3.83 -11.48
CA LEU A 11 -0.70 -4.24 -10.42
C LEU A 11 -0.65 -5.75 -10.14
N ASP A 12 -0.46 -6.58 -11.17
CA ASP A 12 -0.25 -8.02 -11.04
C ASP A 12 1.05 -8.27 -10.24
N LEU A 13 2.11 -7.49 -10.49
CA LEU A 13 3.32 -7.52 -9.68
C LEU A 13 3.07 -7.11 -8.23
N ALA A 14 2.31 -6.03 -7.99
CA ALA A 14 1.93 -5.63 -6.63
C ALA A 14 1.13 -6.73 -5.91
N ASP A 15 0.26 -7.44 -6.63
CA ASP A 15 -0.49 -8.59 -6.10
C ASP A 15 0.44 -9.75 -5.73
N VAL A 16 1.43 -10.06 -6.56
CA VAL A 16 2.46 -11.07 -6.26
C VAL A 16 3.28 -10.66 -5.04
N VAL A 17 3.70 -9.39 -4.95
CA VAL A 17 4.43 -8.85 -3.78
C VAL A 17 3.59 -8.99 -2.51
N SER A 18 2.28 -8.76 -2.58
CA SER A 18 1.37 -8.87 -1.44
C SER A 18 1.34 -10.27 -0.81
N LYS A 19 1.67 -11.32 -1.57
CA LYS A 19 1.73 -12.71 -1.09
C LYS A 19 2.83 -12.97 -0.06
N ARG A 20 3.80 -12.05 0.07
CA ARG A 20 4.81 -12.07 1.15
C ARG A 20 4.34 -11.39 2.44
N CYS A 21 3.15 -10.79 2.45
CA CYS A 21 2.61 -10.12 3.62
C CYS A 21 2.50 -11.07 4.81
N THR A 22 2.79 -10.54 6.00
CA THR A 22 2.73 -11.30 7.26
C THR A 22 1.73 -10.70 8.24
N CYS A 23 0.75 -9.94 7.74
CA CYS A 23 -0.33 -9.35 8.52
C CYS A 23 -1.56 -10.27 8.52
N LEU A 24 -2.07 -10.59 9.70
CA LEU A 24 -3.25 -11.47 9.86
C LEU A 24 -4.59 -10.82 9.48
N ARG A 25 -4.59 -9.56 9.06
CA ARG A 25 -5.82 -8.82 8.68
C ARG A 25 -5.92 -8.70 7.16
N ARG A 26 -4.86 -8.19 6.52
CA ARG A 26 -4.87 -7.72 5.14
C ARG A 26 -3.50 -7.90 4.50
N HIS A 27 -3.49 -8.38 3.27
CA HIS A 27 -2.29 -8.56 2.48
C HIS A 27 -2.17 -7.43 1.47
N PHE A 28 -1.24 -6.50 1.72
CA PHE A 28 -0.94 -5.41 0.80
C PHE A 28 0.45 -5.59 0.19
N GLY A 29 0.54 -5.26 -1.09
CA GLY A 29 1.78 -5.10 -1.84
C GLY A 29 1.77 -3.77 -2.57
N ALA A 30 2.95 -3.17 -2.69
CA ALA A 30 3.19 -1.91 -3.37
C ALA A 30 4.42 -2.03 -4.28
N VAL A 31 4.35 -1.40 -5.44
CA VAL A 31 5.43 -1.34 -6.44
C VAL A 31 5.57 0.11 -6.88
N ILE A 32 6.78 0.64 -6.89
CA ILE A 32 7.07 1.98 -7.39
C ILE A 32 7.75 1.82 -8.76
N VAL A 33 7.21 2.49 -9.77
CA VAL A 33 7.70 2.41 -11.15
C VAL A 33 7.97 3.82 -11.69
N LYS A 34 9.08 3.97 -12.40
CA LYS A 34 9.42 5.20 -13.12
C LYS A 34 10.08 4.82 -14.43
N ASN A 35 9.73 5.49 -15.52
CA ASN A 35 10.29 5.22 -16.85
C ASN A 35 10.22 3.74 -17.27
N ASP A 36 9.12 3.05 -16.94
CA ASP A 36 8.92 1.61 -17.21
C ASP A 36 9.89 0.67 -16.46
N GLU A 37 10.54 1.17 -15.40
CA GLU A 37 11.43 0.40 -14.52
C GLU A 37 10.86 0.30 -13.12
N VAL A 38 10.88 -0.91 -12.54
CA VAL A 38 10.51 -1.13 -11.14
C VAL A 38 11.64 -0.64 -10.25
N ILE A 39 11.37 0.43 -9.51
CA ILE A 39 12.34 1.10 -8.63
C ILE A 39 12.41 0.41 -7.26
N ALA A 40 11.25 0.08 -6.69
CA ALA A 40 11.16 -0.59 -5.41
C ALA A 40 9.85 -1.34 -5.25
N THR A 41 9.85 -2.30 -4.33
CA THR A 41 8.67 -3.06 -3.93
C THR A 41 8.56 -3.08 -2.40
N GLY A 42 7.34 -3.16 -1.88
CA GLY A 42 7.09 -3.30 -0.46
C GLY A 42 5.85 -4.14 -0.20
N TYR A 43 5.86 -4.90 0.89
CA TYR A 43 4.69 -5.61 1.38
C TYR A 43 4.47 -5.29 2.86
N ALA A 44 3.25 -5.46 3.36
CA ALA A 44 2.97 -5.19 4.76
C ALA A 44 3.61 -6.26 5.68
N GLY A 45 4.40 -5.84 6.66
CA GLY A 45 5.16 -6.77 7.52
C GLY A 45 5.75 -6.08 8.73
N ALA A 46 6.15 -6.84 9.76
CA ALA A 46 6.78 -6.24 10.93
C ALA A 46 8.12 -5.57 10.54
N PRO A 47 8.59 -4.56 11.29
CA PRO A 47 9.93 -4.02 11.10
C PRO A 47 10.99 -5.12 11.06
N ARG A 48 12.02 -4.94 10.24
CA ARG A 48 13.11 -5.92 10.06
C ARG A 48 13.67 -6.37 11.42
N GLY A 49 13.82 -7.68 11.59
CA GLY A 49 14.30 -8.29 12.84
C GLY A 49 13.24 -8.51 13.92
N ARG A 50 12.02 -8.00 13.78
CA ARG A 50 10.91 -8.29 14.71
C ARG A 50 10.09 -9.49 14.24
N LYS A 51 9.60 -10.30 15.17
CA LYS A 51 8.60 -11.36 14.88
C LYS A 51 7.39 -10.77 14.17
N ASN A 52 6.88 -11.43 13.16
CA ASN A 52 5.67 -11.04 12.44
C ASN A 52 4.38 -11.41 13.19
N CYS A 53 3.24 -10.87 12.75
CA CYS A 53 1.95 -11.28 13.30
C CYS A 53 1.67 -12.78 13.03
N THR A 54 2.08 -13.29 11.87
CA THR A 54 2.02 -14.73 11.53
C THR A 54 2.86 -15.57 12.49
N ASP A 55 4.07 -15.12 12.84
CA ASP A 55 4.97 -15.84 13.74
C ASP A 55 4.44 -15.86 15.19
N LEU A 56 3.67 -14.83 15.56
CA LEU A 56 3.06 -14.70 16.88
C LEU A 56 1.69 -15.39 16.99
N GLY A 57 1.02 -15.65 15.87
CA GLY A 57 -0.34 -16.16 15.83
C GLY A 57 -1.41 -15.16 16.29
N TYR A 58 -1.07 -13.90 16.54
CA TYR A 58 -2.03 -12.86 16.93
C TYR A 58 -1.70 -11.47 16.38
N CYS A 59 -2.71 -10.60 16.37
CA CYS A 59 -2.58 -9.20 15.98
C CYS A 59 -3.17 -8.29 17.07
N ILE A 60 -2.36 -7.36 17.60
CA ILE A 60 -2.79 -6.44 18.66
C ILE A 60 -3.99 -5.58 18.23
N ARG A 61 -4.02 -5.16 16.96
CA ARG A 61 -5.15 -4.38 16.42
C ARG A 61 -6.45 -5.19 16.36
N LYS A 62 -6.39 -6.51 16.12
CA LYS A 62 -7.57 -7.39 16.21
C LYS A 62 -8.01 -7.51 17.66
N LYS A 63 -7.09 -7.77 18.60
CA LYS A 63 -7.39 -7.92 20.03
C LYS A 63 -8.07 -6.67 20.62
N LEU A 64 -7.67 -5.48 20.17
CA LEU A 64 -8.23 -4.21 20.63
C LEU A 64 -9.39 -3.69 19.77
N ASN A 65 -9.88 -4.47 18.79
CA ASN A 65 -10.95 -4.07 17.87
C ASN A 65 -10.71 -2.71 17.18
N ILE A 66 -9.47 -2.43 16.78
CA ILE A 66 -9.13 -1.15 16.15
C ILE A 66 -9.68 -1.09 14.73
N PRO A 67 -10.53 -0.08 14.41
CA PRO A 67 -11.09 0.12 13.08
C PRO A 67 -10.03 0.26 11.98
N ARG A 68 -10.49 0.23 10.73
CA ARG A 68 -9.66 0.59 9.59
C ARG A 68 -9.29 2.08 9.69
N GLY A 69 -8.07 2.43 9.28
CA GLY A 69 -7.64 3.84 9.22
C GLY A 69 -7.19 4.48 10.52
N GLU A 70 -7.56 3.89 11.65
CA GLU A 70 -7.24 4.47 12.95
C GLU A 70 -6.01 3.86 13.60
N ARG A 71 -5.34 4.66 14.43
CA ARG A 71 -4.31 4.24 15.40
C ARG A 71 -3.19 3.40 14.78
N TYR A 72 -2.61 3.89 13.69
CA TYR A 72 -1.54 3.20 12.96
C TYR A 72 -0.33 2.88 13.84
N GLU A 73 -0.04 3.70 14.85
CA GLU A 73 1.02 3.50 15.84
C GLU A 73 0.87 2.20 16.65
N LEU A 74 -0.34 1.65 16.76
CA LEU A 74 -0.60 0.34 17.36
C LEU A 74 -0.37 -0.81 16.37
N CYS A 75 -0.23 -0.52 15.07
CA CYS A 75 0.06 -1.54 14.08
C CYS A 75 1.49 -2.05 14.24
N ARG A 76 1.62 -3.37 14.35
CA ARG A 76 2.94 -4.00 14.32
C ARG A 76 3.57 -3.95 12.94
N SER A 77 2.76 -3.94 11.89
CA SER A 77 3.23 -3.99 10.52
C SER A 77 3.50 -2.59 9.99
N VAL A 78 4.68 -2.40 9.39
CA VAL A 78 4.92 -1.32 8.44
C VAL A 78 4.11 -1.63 7.18
N HIS A 79 3.38 -0.63 6.68
CA HIS A 79 2.56 -0.78 5.47
C HIS A 79 3.41 -0.95 4.20
N ALA A 80 2.79 -1.50 3.16
CA ALA A 80 3.46 -1.85 1.91
C ALA A 80 4.07 -0.61 1.22
N GLU A 81 3.31 0.49 1.20
CA GLU A 81 3.69 1.78 0.63
C GLU A 81 4.96 2.30 1.33
N ALA A 82 4.96 2.33 2.66
CA ALA A 82 6.10 2.76 3.45
C ALA A 82 7.32 1.86 3.23
N ASN A 83 7.13 0.53 3.19
CA ASN A 83 8.21 -0.42 2.92
C ASN A 83 8.81 -0.27 1.50
N ALA A 84 8.00 0.08 0.51
CA ALA A 84 8.47 0.38 -0.84
C ALA A 84 9.30 1.67 -0.85
N ILE A 85 8.78 2.74 -0.23
CA ILE A 85 9.43 4.06 -0.17
C ILE A 85 10.79 3.99 0.53
N ILE A 86 10.90 3.34 1.69
CA ILE A 86 12.17 3.27 2.44
C ILE A 86 13.25 2.44 1.72
N SER A 87 12.88 1.71 0.67
CA SER A 87 13.79 0.84 -0.08
C SER A 87 14.41 1.54 -1.31
N ALA A 88 14.06 2.80 -1.57
CA ALA A 88 14.61 3.57 -2.67
C ALA A 88 14.98 5.01 -2.27
N GLU A 89 15.92 5.57 -3.03
CA GLU A 89 16.28 6.98 -2.93
C GLU A 89 15.16 7.87 -3.47
N ARG A 90 14.87 8.98 -2.77
CA ARG A 90 13.80 9.90 -3.16
C ARG A 90 13.92 10.38 -4.61
N GLU A 91 15.12 10.70 -5.08
CA GLU A 91 15.37 11.19 -6.45
C GLU A 91 14.85 10.23 -7.53
N LYS A 92 14.95 8.92 -7.28
CA LYS A 92 14.42 7.89 -8.18
C LYS A 92 12.89 7.78 -8.15
N MET A 93 12.24 8.33 -7.11
CA MET A 93 10.79 8.29 -6.92
C MET A 93 10.07 9.58 -7.34
N ILE A 94 10.77 10.70 -7.51
CA ILE A 94 10.14 11.96 -7.96
C ILE A 94 9.50 11.75 -9.34
N GLY A 95 8.20 12.04 -9.46
CA GLY A 95 7.43 11.83 -10.68
C GLY A 95 7.10 10.36 -10.98
N ALA A 96 7.38 9.44 -10.06
CA ALA A 96 7.08 8.02 -10.22
C ALA A 96 5.59 7.72 -9.96
N THR A 97 5.19 6.51 -10.32
CA THR A 97 3.85 5.98 -10.06
C THR A 97 3.94 4.81 -9.09
N MET A 98 3.08 4.81 -8.07
CA MET A 98 2.94 3.69 -7.13
C MET A 98 1.73 2.83 -7.48
N TYR A 99 1.94 1.53 -7.58
CA TYR A 99 0.91 0.52 -7.84
C TYR A 99 0.66 -0.27 -6.56
N ILE A 100 -0.59 -0.38 -6.12
CA ILE A 100 -0.99 -1.01 -4.86
C ILE A 100 -2.03 -2.10 -5.14
N SER A 101 -1.81 -3.28 -4.57
CA SER A 101 -2.83 -4.34 -4.50
C SER A 101 -3.06 -4.72 -3.04
N GLY A 102 -4.32 -4.91 -2.68
CA GLY A 102 -4.75 -5.28 -1.34
C GLY A 102 -5.77 -6.42 -1.37
N ARG A 103 -5.53 -7.47 -0.58
CA ARG A 103 -6.45 -8.60 -0.37
C ARG A 103 -6.79 -8.81 1.10
N GLU A 104 -8.02 -9.20 1.38
CA GLU A 104 -8.41 -9.63 2.73
C GLU A 104 -7.71 -10.95 3.06
N ALA A 105 -7.13 -11.06 4.26
CA ALA A 105 -6.29 -12.20 4.61
C ALA A 105 -7.08 -13.51 4.80
N ASP A 106 -8.37 -13.42 5.08
CA ASP A 106 -9.26 -14.56 5.33
C ASP A 106 -9.87 -15.14 4.05
N SER A 107 -10.36 -14.27 3.16
CA SER A 107 -11.08 -14.65 1.95
C SER A 107 -10.23 -14.60 0.69
N GLY A 108 -9.10 -13.87 0.71
CA GLY A 108 -8.29 -13.60 -0.47
C GLY A 108 -8.94 -12.65 -1.48
N ALA A 109 -10.15 -12.15 -1.21
CA ALA A 109 -10.84 -11.18 -2.05
C ALA A 109 -10.10 -9.84 -2.05
N TYR A 110 -10.19 -9.09 -3.16
CA TYR A 110 -9.68 -7.72 -3.20
C TYR A 110 -10.40 -6.85 -2.18
N ILE A 111 -9.65 -5.97 -1.53
CA ILE A 111 -10.18 -5.05 -0.53
C ILE A 111 -10.97 -3.96 -1.23
N LYS A 112 -12.29 -3.96 -1.01
CA LYS A 112 -13.18 -2.93 -1.55
C LYS A 112 -12.83 -1.55 -1.01
N ASN A 113 -12.90 -0.55 -1.88
CA ASN A 113 -12.58 0.84 -1.59
C ASN A 113 -11.23 0.95 -0.86
N SER A 114 -10.22 0.19 -1.31
CA SER A 114 -8.87 0.28 -0.77
C SER A 114 -8.27 1.66 -1.05
N ASN A 115 -7.49 2.18 -0.09
CA ASN A 115 -6.79 3.46 -0.19
C ASN A 115 -5.57 3.46 0.75
N SER A 116 -4.62 4.37 0.50
CA SER A 116 -3.48 4.62 1.39
C SER A 116 -3.97 5.25 2.69
N CYS A 117 -3.48 4.77 3.85
CA CYS A 117 -3.82 5.42 5.12
C CYS A 117 -3.19 6.82 5.21
N SER A 118 -3.68 7.68 6.10
CA SER A 118 -3.17 9.05 6.27
C SER A 118 -1.64 9.12 6.46
N MET A 119 -1.06 8.15 7.17
CA MET A 119 0.40 8.07 7.33
C MET A 119 1.13 7.72 6.02
N CYS A 120 0.59 6.81 5.22
CA CYS A 120 1.19 6.45 3.93
C CYS A 120 1.00 7.58 2.90
N LYS A 121 -0.16 8.26 2.87
CA LYS A 121 -0.37 9.45 2.02
C LYS A 121 0.73 10.49 2.25
N ARG A 122 1.03 10.82 3.51
CA ARG A 122 2.12 11.75 3.88
C ARG A 122 3.49 11.30 3.36
N LEU A 123 3.80 10.01 3.41
CA LEU A 123 5.05 9.48 2.90
C LEU A 123 5.11 9.51 1.37
N ILE A 124 4.00 9.17 0.70
CA ILE A 124 3.88 9.20 -0.77
C ILE A 124 4.10 10.63 -1.29
N ILE A 125 3.43 11.62 -0.68
CA ILE A 125 3.60 13.05 -1.01
C ILE A 125 5.07 13.46 -0.85
N ASN A 126 5.69 13.16 0.30
CA ASN A 126 7.08 13.54 0.55
C ASN A 126 8.08 12.81 -0.36
N ALA A 127 7.77 11.57 -0.77
CA ALA A 127 8.58 10.81 -1.72
C ALA A 127 8.57 11.41 -3.13
N GLY A 128 7.64 12.32 -3.43
CA GLY A 128 7.48 12.95 -4.74
C GLY A 128 6.80 12.04 -5.76
N ILE A 129 6.07 11.03 -5.32
CA ILE A 129 5.27 10.16 -6.19
C ILE A 129 4.12 10.99 -6.77
N GLN A 130 3.89 10.86 -8.08
CA GLN A 130 2.89 11.65 -8.81
C GLN A 130 1.52 10.97 -8.81
N ASN A 131 1.48 9.65 -9.04
CA ASN A 131 0.23 8.92 -9.18
C ASN A 131 0.22 7.67 -8.31
N VAL A 132 -0.96 7.30 -7.81
CA VAL A 132 -1.20 6.03 -7.12
C VAL A 132 -2.30 5.26 -7.84
N LEU A 133 -1.98 4.07 -8.34
CA LEU A 133 -2.95 3.16 -8.94
C LEU A 133 -3.26 2.02 -7.98
N ILE A 134 -4.55 1.81 -7.74
CA ILE A 134 -5.05 0.86 -6.74
C ILE A 134 -5.93 -0.17 -7.43
N ARG A 135 -5.58 -1.46 -7.25
CA ARG A 135 -6.34 -2.60 -7.79
C ARG A 135 -7.70 -2.73 -7.10
N ASP A 136 -8.76 -2.85 -7.89
CA ASP A 136 -10.12 -3.13 -7.39
C ASP A 136 -10.61 -4.54 -7.74
N THR A 137 -10.29 -5.02 -8.93
CA THR A 137 -10.58 -6.38 -9.40
C THR A 137 -9.40 -6.94 -10.18
N ASP A 138 -9.47 -8.14 -10.74
CA ASP A 138 -8.39 -8.66 -11.59
C ASP A 138 -8.15 -7.83 -12.86
N GLU A 139 -9.11 -7.01 -13.28
CA GLU A 139 -9.03 -6.26 -14.55
C GLU A 139 -9.12 -4.73 -14.36
N THR A 140 -9.69 -4.29 -13.25
CA THR A 140 -10.01 -2.88 -13.01
C THR A 140 -9.22 -2.29 -11.85
N TYR A 141 -8.96 -1.00 -11.94
CA TYR A 141 -8.23 -0.22 -10.96
C TYR A 141 -8.74 1.23 -10.93
N ARG A 142 -8.36 1.95 -9.88
CA ARG A 142 -8.53 3.41 -9.77
C ARG A 142 -7.17 4.08 -9.80
N GLU A 143 -7.12 5.25 -10.41
CA GLU A 143 -5.96 6.14 -10.41
C GLU A 143 -6.26 7.35 -9.55
N ILE A 144 -5.27 7.76 -8.77
CA ILE A 144 -5.32 8.92 -7.89
C ILE A 144 -4.13 9.81 -8.24
N ASP A 145 -4.39 11.06 -8.60
CA ASP A 145 -3.35 12.09 -8.67
C ASP A 145 -3.00 12.50 -7.24
N VAL A 146 -1.73 12.38 -6.87
CA VAL A 146 -1.26 12.73 -5.51
C VAL A 146 -1.48 14.22 -5.21
N ASN A 147 -1.57 15.08 -6.23
CA ASN A 147 -1.94 16.48 -6.05
C ASN A 147 -3.34 16.66 -5.45
N ASP A 148 -4.27 15.73 -5.67
CA ASP A 148 -5.60 15.80 -5.08
C ASP A 148 -5.51 15.68 -3.56
N TRP A 149 -4.65 14.80 -3.02
CA TRP A 149 -4.39 14.72 -1.57
C TRP A 149 -3.72 15.97 -0.98
N ILE A 150 -3.06 16.79 -1.81
CA ILE A 150 -2.44 18.04 -1.37
C ILE A 150 -3.50 19.16 -1.34
N ARG A 151 -4.38 19.20 -2.34
CA ARG A 151 -5.46 20.20 -2.43
C ARG A 151 -6.58 19.91 -1.43
N GLU A 152 -6.91 18.64 -1.27
CA GLU A 152 -7.94 18.11 -0.37
C GLU A 152 -7.26 17.55 0.88
N ASP A 153 -6.64 18.42 1.67
CA ASP A 153 -5.98 18.01 2.92
C ASP A 153 -7.02 17.59 3.98
N GLU A 154 -7.42 16.33 3.93
CA GLU A 154 -8.35 15.67 4.86
C GLU A 154 -7.96 15.86 6.33
N SER A 155 -6.69 16.15 6.62
CA SER A 155 -6.21 16.34 7.99
C SER A 155 -6.65 17.68 8.61
N LEU A 156 -7.06 18.65 7.80
CA LEU A 156 -7.68 19.89 8.27
C LEU A 156 -9.13 19.70 8.71
N ASP A 157 -9.83 18.74 8.10
CA ASP A 157 -11.26 18.47 8.35
C ASP A 157 -11.49 17.40 9.42
N GLY A 158 -10.42 16.82 9.98
CA GLY A 158 -10.52 15.71 10.93
C GLY A 158 -10.97 14.38 10.30
N ASN A 159 -10.89 14.25 8.98
CA ASN A 159 -11.22 13.03 8.26
C ASN A 159 -10.03 12.05 8.25
N PHE A 160 -10.30 10.77 8.54
CA PHE A 160 -9.27 9.75 8.73
C PHE A 160 -9.10 8.83 7.51
N GLY A 161 -8.53 9.33 6.42
CA GLY A 161 -7.77 8.55 5.43
C GLY A 161 -8.49 7.46 4.63
N TYR A 162 -9.81 7.28 4.80
CA TYR A 162 -10.62 6.24 4.15
C TYR A 162 -12.05 6.69 3.89
#